data_AF-A0A090MPR8-F1
#
_entry.id   AF-A0A090MPR8-F1
#
_cell.length_a   1.000
_cell.length_b   1.000
_cell.length_c   1.000
_cell.angle_alpha   90.00
_cell.angle_beta   90.00
_cell.angle_gamma   90.00
#
_symmetry.space_group_name_H-M   'P 1'
#
loop_
_entity.id
_entity.type
_entity.pdbx_description
1 polymer ?
#
loop_
_entity_poly.entity_id
_entity_poly.type
_entity_poly.pdbx_seq_one_letter_code
_entity_poly.pdbx_strand_id
1 'polypeptide(L)'
;MKSVIAPAAVATFFWSAAIAPASAQAVAVQAGFDCARAEAPIEKLICGNPTLAMLDRETTRVLTLTREDASVSQPNILKDQDNWLKQRNECMTSTDKERCLADSYVGRISALRADSRAVRAAKAGISLGPFNAVCDNGNTSLTVVFVNSKPSYAYVAGRKDTIVLKQALSGSGARYEAQYPKGQARLWNKGNAAQIALPGGKDMGCTMTPAGK
;
A
#
# COMPACT_ATOMS: atom_id res chain seq x y z
N MET A 1 46.73 -39.22 -70.41
CA MET A 1 45.59 -38.45 -69.87
C MET A 1 45.31 -38.93 -68.45
N LYS A 2 45.73 -38.17 -67.43
CA LYS A 2 45.37 -38.38 -66.03
C LYS A 2 45.22 -36.99 -65.41
N SER A 3 43.98 -36.59 -65.13
CA SER A 3 43.63 -35.28 -64.58
C SER A 3 43.87 -35.26 -63.08
N VAL A 4 44.55 -34.23 -62.59
CA VAL A 4 44.80 -33.96 -61.18
C VAL A 4 43.70 -33.02 -60.67
N ILE A 5 43.04 -33.39 -59.57
CA ILE A 5 41.98 -32.60 -58.91
C ILE A 5 42.61 -31.85 -57.73
N ALA A 6 42.43 -30.52 -57.67
CA ALA A 6 42.81 -29.67 -56.54
C ALA A 6 41.67 -29.58 -55.51
N PRO A 7 41.94 -29.49 -54.20
CA PRO A 7 40.90 -29.33 -53.20
C PRO A 7 40.49 -27.85 -53.05
N ALA A 8 39.19 -27.59 -53.06
CA ALA A 8 38.62 -26.28 -52.76
C ALA A 8 38.56 -26.07 -51.23
N ALA A 9 39.13 -24.97 -50.75
CA ALA A 9 39.06 -24.56 -49.35
C ALA A 9 37.67 -23.97 -49.06
N VAL A 10 36.96 -24.56 -48.09
CA VAL A 10 35.66 -24.07 -47.61
C VAL A 10 35.92 -23.13 -46.43
N ALA A 11 35.75 -21.83 -46.65
CA ALA A 11 35.82 -20.82 -45.61
C ALA A 11 34.48 -20.78 -44.84
N THR A 12 34.48 -21.26 -43.60
CA THR A 12 33.30 -21.19 -42.72
C THR A 12 33.22 -19.81 -42.07
N PHE A 13 32.24 -19.01 -42.47
CA PHE A 13 31.89 -17.74 -41.82
C PHE A 13 31.15 -18.02 -40.50
N PHE A 14 31.80 -17.79 -39.37
CA PHE A 14 31.15 -17.80 -38.05
C PHE A 14 30.39 -16.50 -37.84
N TRP A 15 29.07 -16.53 -38.02
CA TRP A 15 28.19 -15.41 -37.71
C TRP A 15 27.92 -15.39 -36.20
N SER A 16 28.72 -14.64 -35.45
CA SER A 16 28.47 -14.40 -34.02
C SER A 16 27.26 -13.47 -33.87
N ALA A 17 26.08 -14.04 -33.62
CA ALA A 17 24.91 -13.28 -33.20
C ALA A 17 25.12 -12.77 -31.77
N ALA A 18 25.46 -11.49 -31.63
CA ALA A 18 25.52 -10.82 -30.34
C ALA A 18 24.10 -10.66 -29.79
N ILE A 19 23.75 -11.48 -28.79
CA ILE A 19 22.49 -11.35 -28.04
C ILE A 19 22.66 -10.18 -27.08
N ALA A 20 22.15 -9.01 -27.45
CA ALA A 20 22.10 -7.86 -26.55
C ALA A 20 21.12 -8.16 -25.38
N PRO A 21 21.52 -7.97 -24.11
CA PRO A 21 20.60 -8.16 -22.99
C PRO A 21 19.49 -7.11 -23.06
N ALA A 22 18.24 -7.58 -23.13
CA ALA A 22 17.07 -6.72 -23.01
C ALA A 22 17.07 -6.11 -21.60
N SER A 23 17.42 -4.83 -21.49
CA SER A 23 17.28 -4.06 -20.26
C SER A 23 15.80 -3.97 -19.91
N ALA A 24 15.39 -4.71 -18.87
CA ALA A 24 14.06 -4.63 -18.30
C ALA A 24 13.83 -3.19 -17.80
N GLN A 25 13.06 -2.41 -18.55
CA GLN A 25 12.62 -1.10 -18.11
C GLN A 25 11.74 -1.34 -16.87
N ALA A 26 12.21 -0.89 -15.70
CA ALA A 26 11.40 -0.91 -14.50
C ALA A 26 10.15 -0.06 -14.78
N VAL A 27 8.98 -0.69 -14.79
CA VAL A 27 7.70 0.04 -14.90
C VAL A 27 7.64 0.99 -13.70
N ALA A 28 7.79 2.29 -13.97
CA ALA A 28 7.70 3.30 -12.93
C ALA A 28 6.32 3.21 -12.26
N VAL A 29 6.30 3.14 -10.94
CA VAL A 29 5.04 3.20 -10.19
C VAL A 29 4.47 4.60 -10.35
N GLN A 30 3.43 4.73 -11.17
CA GLN A 30 2.68 5.97 -11.33
C GLN A 30 1.67 6.20 -10.18
N ALA A 31 1.50 7.46 -9.77
CA ALA A 31 0.45 7.88 -8.86
C ALA A 31 -0.96 7.69 -9.48
N GLY A 32 -2.02 8.08 -8.75
CA GLY A 32 -3.39 8.14 -9.28
C GLY A 32 -3.62 9.26 -10.30
N PHE A 33 -2.58 10.04 -10.61
CA PHE A 33 -2.55 11.13 -11.59
C PHE A 33 -1.30 11.03 -12.49
N ASP A 34 -1.22 11.90 -13.50
CA ASP A 34 -0.08 11.96 -14.41
C ASP A 34 1.10 12.71 -13.80
N CYS A 35 2.15 11.97 -13.44
CA CYS A 35 3.36 12.52 -12.85
C CYS A 35 4.15 13.44 -13.79
N ALA A 36 3.96 13.35 -15.11
CA ALA A 36 4.59 14.28 -16.05
C ALA A 36 4.00 15.71 -15.95
N ARG A 37 2.81 15.84 -15.34
CA ARG A 37 2.08 17.10 -15.16
C ARG A 37 2.15 17.63 -13.71
N ALA A 38 2.98 17.02 -12.86
CA ALA A 38 3.12 17.41 -11.46
C ALA A 38 3.81 18.77 -11.31
N GLU A 39 3.09 19.77 -10.81
CA GLU A 39 3.62 21.12 -10.61
C GLU A 39 3.82 21.43 -9.13
N ALA A 40 2.86 21.01 -8.29
CA ALA A 40 2.89 21.31 -6.87
C ALA A 40 3.99 20.50 -6.14
N PRO A 41 4.63 21.06 -5.10
CA PRO A 41 5.67 20.35 -4.35
C PRO A 41 5.22 19.00 -3.78
N ILE A 42 3.96 18.90 -3.32
CA ILE A 42 3.39 17.64 -2.83
C ILE A 42 3.23 16.61 -3.94
N GLU A 43 2.81 17.01 -5.15
CA GLU A 43 2.65 16.12 -6.30
C GLU A 43 4.00 15.57 -6.74
N LYS A 44 5.03 16.42 -6.78
CA LYS A 44 6.41 16.01 -7.07
C LYS A 44 6.93 15.02 -6.03
N LEU A 45 6.64 15.25 -4.74
CA LEU A 45 7.01 14.32 -3.67
C LEU A 45 6.29 12.96 -3.82
N ILE A 46 4.98 12.97 -4.11
CA ILE A 46 4.21 11.75 -4.36
C ILE A 46 4.79 10.98 -5.55
N CYS A 47 5.08 11.65 -6.66
CA CYS A 47 5.62 11.05 -7.87
C CYS A 47 7.06 10.56 -7.73
N GLY A 48 7.89 11.24 -6.93
CA GLY A 48 9.27 10.86 -6.67
C GLY A 48 9.42 9.70 -5.68
N ASN A 49 8.37 9.37 -4.92
CA ASN A 49 8.38 8.30 -3.93
C ASN A 49 7.46 7.14 -4.37
N PRO A 50 8.01 5.97 -4.75
CA PRO A 50 7.21 4.85 -5.23
C PRO A 50 6.15 4.38 -4.24
N THR A 51 6.41 4.42 -2.93
CA THR A 51 5.44 4.04 -1.91
C THR A 51 4.26 5.01 -1.92
N LEU A 52 4.51 6.32 -1.93
CA LEU A 52 3.46 7.34 -1.95
C LEU A 52 2.66 7.28 -3.25
N ALA A 53 3.30 7.04 -4.39
CA ALA A 53 2.61 6.82 -5.66
C ALA A 53 1.66 5.60 -5.62
N MET A 54 2.09 4.47 -5.02
CA MET A 54 1.22 3.30 -4.83
C MET A 54 0.01 3.63 -3.94
N LEU A 55 0.25 4.34 -2.83
CA LEU A 55 -0.79 4.72 -1.88
C LEU A 55 -1.79 5.69 -2.51
N ASP A 56 -1.33 6.69 -3.26
CA ASP A 56 -2.17 7.64 -3.98
C ASP A 56 -3.04 6.95 -5.03
N ARG A 57 -2.43 6.06 -5.84
CA ARG A 57 -3.16 5.26 -6.82
C ARG A 57 -4.25 4.40 -6.16
N GLU A 58 -3.94 3.77 -5.02
CA GLU A 58 -4.92 2.97 -4.29
C GLU A 58 -6.06 3.84 -3.74
N THR A 59 -5.77 5.01 -3.17
CA THR A 59 -6.80 5.97 -2.73
C THR A 59 -7.74 6.35 -3.86
N THR A 60 -7.20 6.69 -5.04
CA THR A 60 -8.00 7.01 -6.23
C THR A 60 -8.88 5.83 -6.63
N ARG A 61 -8.33 4.62 -6.66
CA ARG A 61 -9.07 3.41 -7.01
C ARG A 61 -10.21 3.12 -6.03
N VAL A 62 -9.96 3.16 -4.71
CA VAL A 62 -11.01 2.88 -3.72
C VAL A 62 -12.04 3.99 -3.67
N LEU A 63 -11.67 5.26 -3.87
CA LEU A 63 -12.62 6.36 -3.98
C LEU A 63 -13.58 6.17 -5.16
N THR A 64 -13.09 5.76 -6.33
CA THR A 64 -13.94 5.48 -7.50
C THR A 64 -14.99 4.42 -7.16
N LEU A 65 -14.57 3.30 -6.56
CA LEU A 65 -15.49 2.25 -6.12
C LEU A 65 -16.49 2.73 -5.06
N THR A 66 -16.04 3.55 -4.10
CA THR A 66 -16.92 4.13 -3.08
C THR A 66 -17.99 5.04 -3.70
N ARG A 67 -17.66 5.79 -4.77
CA ARG A 67 -18.62 6.67 -5.46
C ARG A 67 -19.68 5.89 -6.24
N GLU A 68 -19.34 4.69 -6.71
CA GLU A 68 -20.24 3.79 -7.43
C GLU A 68 -21.10 2.93 -6.48
N ASP A 69 -20.78 2.95 -5.18
CA ASP A 69 -21.51 2.20 -4.15
C ASP A 69 -22.84 2.90 -3.80
N ALA A 70 -23.96 2.27 -4.17
CA ALA A 70 -25.30 2.80 -3.91
C ALA A 70 -25.63 2.99 -2.42
N SER A 71 -24.88 2.35 -1.51
CA SER A 71 -25.05 2.55 -0.06
C SER A 71 -24.37 3.81 0.48
N VAL A 72 -23.62 4.52 -0.37
CA VAL A 72 -22.84 5.71 0.00
C VAL A 72 -23.41 6.96 -0.68
N SER A 73 -23.54 8.05 0.10
CA SER A 73 -23.92 9.35 -0.45
C SER A 73 -22.77 9.99 -1.22
N GLN A 74 -22.91 10.08 -2.55
CA GLN A 74 -21.88 10.68 -3.42
C GLN A 74 -21.52 12.14 -3.06
N PRO A 75 -22.48 13.04 -2.78
CA PRO A 75 -22.14 14.41 -2.37
C PRO A 75 -21.30 14.47 -1.09
N ASN A 76 -21.61 13.61 -0.12
CA ASN A 76 -20.88 13.57 1.15
C ASN A 76 -19.45 13.05 0.93
N ILE A 77 -19.25 11.98 0.17
CA ILE A 77 -17.91 11.43 -0.03
C ILE A 77 -17.00 12.38 -0.80
N LEU A 78 -17.53 13.14 -1.75
CA LEU A 78 -16.75 14.16 -2.47
C LEU A 78 -16.34 15.31 -1.55
N LYS A 79 -17.26 15.80 -0.71
CA LYS A 79 -16.94 16.81 0.31
C LYS A 79 -15.87 16.31 1.30
N ASP A 80 -15.99 15.07 1.75
CA ASP A 80 -15.01 14.47 2.66
C ASP A 80 -13.65 14.27 1.97
N GLN A 81 -13.66 13.96 0.67
CA GLN A 81 -12.44 13.88 -0.14
C GLN A 81 -11.73 15.23 -0.23
N ASP A 82 -12.46 16.32 -0.50
CA ASP A 82 -11.90 17.67 -0.56
C ASP A 82 -11.31 18.11 0.78
N ASN A 83 -12.01 17.80 1.88
CA ASN A 83 -11.51 18.08 3.23
C ASN A 83 -10.25 17.27 3.54
N TRP A 84 -10.24 15.97 3.19
CA TRP A 84 -9.07 15.13 3.37
C TRP A 84 -7.89 15.64 2.53
N LEU A 85 -8.09 16.09 1.28
CA LEU A 85 -7.02 16.65 0.46
C LEU A 85 -6.39 17.88 1.11
N LYS A 86 -7.19 18.76 1.73
CA LYS A 86 -6.67 19.91 2.50
C LYS A 86 -5.79 19.45 3.67
N GLN A 87 -6.29 18.52 4.49
CA GLN A 87 -5.54 17.97 5.63
C GLN A 87 -4.25 17.25 5.18
N ARG A 88 -4.31 16.47 4.10
CA ARG A 88 -3.14 15.82 3.51
C ARG A 88 -2.09 16.85 3.10
N ASN A 89 -2.50 17.97 2.52
CA ASN A 89 -1.58 19.01 2.08
C ASN A 89 -0.83 19.67 3.26
N GLU A 90 -1.39 19.67 4.47
CA GLU A 90 -0.71 20.16 5.69
C GLU A 90 0.55 19.36 6.00
N CYS A 91 0.67 18.11 5.53
CA CYS A 91 1.89 17.31 5.66
C CYS A 91 3.13 17.97 5.05
N MET A 92 2.97 18.93 4.13
CA MET A 92 4.09 19.71 3.61
C MET A 92 4.75 20.61 4.65
N THR A 93 4.12 20.84 5.80
CA THR A 93 4.70 21.55 6.94
C THR A 93 5.37 20.61 7.95
N SER A 94 5.16 19.29 7.82
CA SER A 94 5.77 18.29 8.70
C SER A 94 7.29 18.23 8.52
N THR A 95 8.00 17.94 9.62
CA THR A 95 9.43 17.59 9.61
C THR A 95 9.66 16.29 8.82
N ASP A 96 8.79 15.29 9.01
CA ASP A 96 8.78 14.05 8.25
C ASP A 96 7.55 14.04 7.32
N LYS A 97 7.74 14.58 6.11
CA LYS A 97 6.67 14.74 5.11
C LYS A 97 6.22 13.40 4.55
N GLU A 98 7.16 12.50 4.27
CA GLU A 98 6.86 11.19 3.70
C GLU A 98 6.06 10.34 4.67
N ARG A 99 6.44 10.33 5.95
CA ARG A 99 5.68 9.61 6.97
C ARG A 99 4.28 10.19 7.15
N CYS A 100 4.16 11.51 7.23
CA CYS A 100 2.86 12.18 7.36
C CYS A 100 1.94 11.83 6.17
N LEU A 101 2.47 11.90 4.94
CA LEU A 101 1.70 11.54 3.74
C LEU A 101 1.30 10.07 3.75
N ALA A 102 2.23 9.16 4.05
CA ALA A 102 1.93 7.74 4.11
C ALA A 102 0.81 7.44 5.13
N ASP A 103 0.88 8.03 6.33
CA ASP A 103 -0.13 7.86 7.37
C ASP A 103 -1.48 8.45 6.94
N SER A 104 -1.49 9.63 6.30
CA SER A 104 -2.70 10.27 5.74
C SER A 104 -3.36 9.41 4.66
N TYR A 105 -2.58 8.87 3.72
CA TYR A 105 -3.09 7.98 2.69
C TYR A 105 -3.62 6.66 3.25
N VAL A 106 -2.88 6.00 4.13
CA VAL A 106 -3.30 4.73 4.74
C VAL A 106 -4.57 4.93 5.56
N GLY A 107 -4.69 6.03 6.31
CA GLY A 107 -5.91 6.41 7.01
C GLY A 107 -7.10 6.61 6.05
N ARG A 108 -6.89 7.33 4.94
CA ARG A 108 -7.96 7.57 3.95
C ARG A 108 -8.42 6.29 3.26
N ILE A 109 -7.49 5.44 2.84
CA ILE A 109 -7.80 4.12 2.27
C ILE A 109 -8.67 3.35 3.27
N SER A 110 -8.27 3.34 4.55
CA SER A 110 -8.99 2.62 5.60
C SER A 110 -10.40 3.14 5.82
N ALA A 111 -10.59 4.47 5.82
CA ALA A 111 -11.90 5.10 5.89
C ALA A 111 -12.79 4.73 4.69
N LEU A 112 -12.27 4.86 3.46
CA LEU A 112 -13.01 4.52 2.24
C LEU A 112 -13.44 3.04 2.20
N ARG A 113 -12.57 2.12 2.68
CA ARG A 113 -12.92 0.70 2.86
C ARG A 113 -13.98 0.49 3.94
N ALA A 114 -13.94 1.28 5.01
CA ALA A 114 -14.92 1.21 6.08
C ALA A 114 -16.28 1.77 5.67
N ASP A 115 -16.36 2.68 4.70
CA ASP A 115 -17.64 3.27 4.28
C ASP A 115 -18.30 2.52 3.12
N SER A 116 -17.54 1.83 2.26
CA SER A 116 -18.05 1.17 1.05
C SER A 116 -18.07 -0.35 1.12
N ARG A 117 -19.23 -0.96 0.87
CA ARG A 117 -19.38 -2.41 0.65
C ARG A 117 -18.70 -2.85 -0.65
N ALA A 118 -18.79 -2.05 -1.71
CA ALA A 118 -18.14 -2.34 -2.98
C ALA A 118 -16.61 -2.49 -2.82
N VAL A 119 -15.98 -1.58 -2.07
CA VAL A 119 -14.55 -1.66 -1.78
C VAL A 119 -14.19 -2.89 -0.93
N ARG A 120 -15.03 -3.26 0.05
CA ARG A 120 -14.80 -4.48 0.86
C ARG A 120 -14.87 -5.76 0.04
N ALA A 121 -15.75 -5.81 -0.96
CA ALA A 121 -15.92 -6.95 -1.86
C ALA A 121 -14.86 -7.01 -2.96
N ALA A 122 -14.18 -5.89 -3.27
CA ALA A 122 -13.18 -5.82 -4.33
C ALA A 122 -11.96 -6.70 -4.00
N LYS A 123 -11.63 -7.61 -4.94
CA LYS A 123 -10.43 -8.46 -4.87
C LYS A 123 -9.17 -7.77 -5.43
N ALA A 124 -9.35 -6.70 -6.21
CA ALA A 124 -8.27 -5.93 -6.81
C ALA A 124 -7.75 -4.84 -5.86
N GLY A 125 -6.55 -4.35 -6.17
CA GLY A 125 -5.86 -3.31 -5.40
C GLY A 125 -4.90 -3.88 -4.36
N ILE A 126 -4.37 -2.98 -3.53
CA ILE A 126 -3.36 -3.33 -2.52
C ILE A 126 -3.88 -3.30 -1.09
N SER A 127 -5.12 -2.88 -0.87
CA SER A 127 -5.71 -2.81 0.47
C SER A 127 -6.62 -4.01 0.80
N LEU A 128 -6.58 -4.46 2.06
CA LEU A 128 -7.32 -5.63 2.56
C LEU A 128 -7.98 -5.32 3.91
N GLY A 129 -9.20 -5.82 4.11
CA GLY A 129 -10.02 -5.59 5.30
C GLY A 129 -11.28 -4.76 5.00
N PRO A 130 -11.91 -4.11 5.99
CA PRO A 130 -11.49 -4.12 7.38
C PRO A 130 -11.65 -5.50 8.03
N PHE A 131 -10.81 -5.79 9.00
CA PHE A 131 -10.93 -6.93 9.90
C PHE A 131 -11.39 -6.43 11.27
N ASN A 132 -12.37 -7.09 11.86
CA ASN A 132 -12.70 -6.92 13.27
C ASN A 132 -11.74 -7.80 14.09
N ALA A 133 -10.85 -7.15 14.83
CA ALA A 133 -9.93 -7.79 15.76
C ALA A 133 -10.54 -7.77 17.16
N VAL A 134 -10.95 -8.93 17.64
CA VAL A 134 -11.45 -9.13 19.01
C VAL A 134 -10.28 -9.53 19.88
N CYS A 135 -9.94 -8.68 20.84
CA CYS A 135 -8.75 -8.73 21.68
C CYS A 135 -9.09 -8.92 23.16
N ASP A 136 -8.13 -9.40 23.96
CA ASP A 136 -8.24 -9.53 25.42
C ASP A 136 -9.53 -10.25 25.86
N ASN A 137 -9.80 -11.41 25.23
CA ASN A 137 -10.98 -12.24 25.48
C ASN A 137 -12.32 -11.54 25.22
N GLY A 138 -12.37 -10.57 24.31
CA GLY A 138 -13.61 -9.87 23.92
C GLY A 138 -13.78 -8.48 24.52
N ASN A 139 -12.87 -8.05 25.39
CA ASN A 139 -12.97 -6.75 26.06
C ASN A 139 -12.62 -5.57 25.13
N THR A 140 -11.82 -5.83 24.10
CA THR A 140 -11.36 -4.80 23.17
C THR A 140 -11.68 -5.22 21.74
N SER A 141 -12.36 -4.36 20.99
CA SER A 141 -12.59 -4.53 19.56
C SER A 141 -11.84 -3.44 18.79
N LEU A 142 -11.03 -3.86 17.82
CA LEU A 142 -10.28 -2.98 16.94
C LEU A 142 -10.63 -3.25 15.49
N THR A 143 -10.57 -2.23 14.65
CA THR A 143 -10.63 -2.36 13.20
C THR A 143 -9.21 -2.37 12.65
N VAL A 144 -8.88 -3.38 11.83
CA VAL A 144 -7.57 -3.49 11.18
C VAL A 144 -7.73 -3.46 9.66
N VAL A 145 -6.93 -2.65 8.98
CA VAL A 145 -6.81 -2.64 7.51
C VAL A 145 -5.34 -2.80 7.15
N PHE A 146 -5.04 -3.69 6.21
CA PHE A 146 -3.68 -3.85 5.68
C PHE A 146 -3.57 -3.16 4.31
N VAL A 147 -2.45 -2.50 4.06
CA VAL A 147 -2.14 -1.85 2.77
C VAL A 147 -0.79 -2.38 2.29
N ASN A 148 -0.83 -3.24 1.26
CA ASN A 148 0.30 -3.99 0.73
C ASN A 148 1.11 -3.17 -0.29
N SER A 149 1.52 -1.96 0.09
CA SER A 149 2.56 -1.22 -0.61
C SER A 149 3.95 -1.75 -0.24
N LYS A 150 5.02 -1.09 -0.72
CA LYS A 150 6.41 -1.41 -0.38
C LYS A 150 7.05 -0.19 0.27
N PRO A 151 7.31 -0.18 1.60
CA PRO A 151 6.95 -1.19 2.59
C PRO A 151 5.43 -1.26 2.79
N SER A 152 4.91 -2.37 3.34
CA SER A 152 3.49 -2.49 3.65
C SER A 152 3.12 -1.77 4.94
N TYR A 153 1.83 -1.46 5.12
CA TYR A 153 1.30 -0.78 6.29
C TYR A 153 0.12 -1.53 6.90
N ALA A 154 -0.11 -1.32 8.19
CA ALA A 154 -1.32 -1.73 8.89
C ALA A 154 -1.93 -0.50 9.58
N TYR A 155 -3.20 -0.26 9.33
CA TYR A 155 -4.02 0.70 10.06
C TYR A 155 -4.77 -0.03 11.16
N VAL A 156 -4.73 0.50 12.38
CA VAL A 156 -5.49 -0.02 13.52
C VAL A 156 -6.31 1.11 14.12
N ALA A 157 -7.61 0.92 14.24
CA ALA A 157 -8.53 1.86 14.87
C ALA A 157 -9.24 1.21 16.06
N GLY A 158 -9.17 1.88 17.22
CA GLY A 158 -10.02 1.63 18.36
C GLY A 158 -11.21 2.59 18.39
N ARG A 159 -11.80 2.80 19.57
CA ARG A 159 -12.95 3.72 19.72
C ARG A 159 -12.61 5.20 19.57
N LYS A 160 -11.39 5.59 19.95
CA LYS A 160 -10.94 7.00 19.98
C LYS A 160 -9.59 7.20 19.30
N ASP A 161 -8.75 6.17 19.29
CA ASP A 161 -7.40 6.25 18.78
C ASP A 161 -7.28 5.49 17.46
N THR A 162 -6.46 6.04 16.55
CA THR A 162 -6.10 5.39 15.30
C THR A 162 -4.59 5.47 15.13
N ILE A 163 -4.00 4.39 14.64
CA ILE A 163 -2.56 4.29 14.43
C ILE A 163 -2.27 3.68 13.07
N VAL A 164 -1.16 4.11 12.48
CA VAL A 164 -0.61 3.58 11.24
C VAL A 164 0.75 2.98 11.57
N LEU A 165 0.91 1.71 11.25
CA LEU A 165 2.10 0.91 11.52
C LEU A 165 2.77 0.56 10.20
N LYS A 166 4.09 0.66 10.15
CA LYS A 166 4.89 0.30 8.97
C LYS A 166 5.49 -1.09 9.18
N GLN A 167 5.53 -1.89 8.12
CA GLN A 167 6.04 -3.26 8.19
C GLN A 167 7.50 -3.27 8.64
N ALA A 168 7.80 -4.15 9.59
CA ALA A 168 9.13 -4.43 10.14
C ALA A 168 9.53 -5.88 9.86
N LEU A 169 10.83 -6.17 9.95
CA LEU A 169 11.36 -7.52 9.73
C LEU A 169 10.78 -8.53 10.74
N SER A 170 10.49 -9.75 10.31
CA SER A 170 10.00 -10.84 11.16
C SER A 170 10.46 -12.20 10.64
N GLY A 171 10.73 -13.15 11.55
CA GLY A 171 11.06 -14.53 11.21
C GLY A 171 9.86 -15.44 10.93
N SER A 172 8.65 -15.03 11.31
CA SER A 172 7.39 -15.74 11.02
C SER A 172 6.21 -14.78 11.11
N GLY A 173 5.29 -14.83 10.15
CA GLY A 173 4.17 -13.89 10.07
C GLY A 173 4.60 -12.47 9.69
N ALA A 174 3.67 -11.51 9.76
CA ALA A 174 3.93 -10.11 9.39
C ALA A 174 3.90 -9.22 10.65
N ARG A 175 4.97 -8.45 10.85
CA ARG A 175 5.12 -7.51 11.97
C ARG A 175 5.07 -6.09 11.45
N TYR A 176 4.37 -5.21 12.16
CA TYR A 176 4.19 -3.80 11.83
C TYR A 176 4.37 -2.97 13.09
N GLU A 177 5.10 -1.86 13.00
CA GLU A 177 5.45 -1.05 14.17
C GLU A 177 5.48 0.45 13.84
N ALA A 178 5.27 1.27 14.86
CA ALA A 178 5.52 2.71 14.82
C ALA A 178 5.79 3.23 16.24
N GLN A 179 6.53 4.34 16.33
CA GLN A 179 6.75 5.06 17.57
C GLN A 179 5.76 6.21 17.71
N TYR A 180 5.16 6.33 18.88
CA TYR A 180 4.25 7.42 19.25
C TYR A 180 4.70 8.05 20.58
N PRO A 181 4.24 9.27 20.93
CA PRO A 181 4.62 9.93 22.18
C PRO A 181 4.33 9.09 23.44
N LYS A 182 3.29 8.26 23.42
CA LYS A 182 2.92 7.38 24.55
C LYS A 182 3.70 6.06 24.58
N GLY A 183 4.53 5.78 23.58
CA GLY A 183 5.29 4.54 23.45
C GLY A 183 5.10 3.86 22.10
N GLN A 184 5.82 2.76 21.91
CA GLN A 184 5.75 1.98 20.67
C GLN A 184 4.37 1.32 20.54
N ALA A 185 3.83 1.35 19.32
CA ALA A 185 2.71 0.51 18.92
C ALA A 185 3.20 -0.59 17.99
N ARG A 186 2.58 -1.76 18.11
CA ARG A 186 2.94 -2.94 17.31
C ARG A 186 1.73 -3.80 17.00
N LEU A 187 1.77 -4.42 15.83
CA LEU A 187 0.87 -5.47 15.39
C LEU A 187 1.71 -6.58 14.80
N TRP A 188 1.50 -7.80 15.26
CA TRP A 188 2.12 -8.99 14.69
C TRP A 188 1.04 -10.03 14.41
N ASN A 189 0.89 -10.45 13.15
CA ASN A 189 -0.12 -11.43 12.78
C ASN A 189 0.42 -12.64 12.01
N LYS A 190 -0.26 -13.77 12.18
CA LYS A 190 -0.09 -15.00 11.40
C LYS A 190 -1.47 -15.61 11.17
N GLY A 191 -1.94 -15.60 9.92
CA GLY A 191 -3.33 -15.95 9.62
C GLY A 191 -4.29 -14.96 10.28
N ASN A 192 -5.29 -15.49 10.99
CA ASN A 192 -6.28 -14.70 11.73
C ASN A 192 -5.85 -14.35 13.17
N ALA A 193 -4.80 -14.98 13.70
CA ALA A 193 -4.27 -14.65 15.02
C ALA A 193 -3.36 -13.41 14.94
N ALA A 194 -3.50 -12.51 15.92
CA ALA A 194 -2.65 -11.33 16.05
C ALA A 194 -2.28 -11.05 17.51
N GLN A 195 -1.15 -10.37 17.71
CA GLN A 195 -0.75 -9.70 18.93
C GLN A 195 -0.71 -8.20 18.63
N ILE A 196 -1.46 -7.40 19.38
CA ILE A 196 -1.57 -5.95 19.16
C ILE A 196 -1.29 -5.22 20.46
N ALA A 197 -0.34 -4.28 20.44
CA ALA A 197 -0.18 -3.26 21.47
C ALA A 197 -0.42 -1.88 20.89
N LEU A 198 -1.35 -1.15 21.51
CA LEU A 198 -1.58 0.27 21.27
C LEU A 198 -0.47 1.10 21.94
N PRO A 199 -0.25 2.37 21.55
CA PRO A 199 0.77 3.22 22.16
C PRO A 199 0.70 3.26 23.69
N GLY A 200 1.77 2.79 24.36
CA GLY A 200 1.86 2.74 25.83
C GLY A 200 1.02 1.65 26.50
N GLY A 201 0.34 0.82 25.72
CA GLY A 201 -0.42 -0.33 26.20
C GLY A 201 0.40 -1.61 26.25
N LYS A 202 -0.17 -2.64 26.90
CA LYS A 202 0.36 -4.01 26.85
C LYS A 202 -0.01 -4.70 25.53
N ASP A 203 0.70 -5.78 25.22
CA ASP A 203 0.29 -6.69 24.15
C ASP A 203 -1.02 -7.40 24.49
N MET A 204 -1.90 -7.43 23.51
CA MET A 204 -3.19 -8.09 23.56
C MET A 204 -3.24 -9.20 22.52
N GLY A 205 -3.64 -10.40 22.93
CA GLY A 205 -3.97 -11.47 22.00
C GLY A 205 -5.30 -11.19 21.32
N CYS A 206 -5.31 -11.23 19.99
CA CYS A 206 -6.46 -10.88 19.16
C CYS A 206 -6.78 -11.96 18.13
N THR A 207 -8.06 -12.15 17.83
CA THR A 207 -8.54 -12.92 16.68
C THR A 207 -9.22 -11.97 15.69
N MET A 208 -8.76 -11.98 14.44
CA MET A 208 -9.24 -11.12 13.36
C MET A 208 -10.22 -11.86 12.45
N THR A 209 -11.37 -11.25 12.16
CA THR A 209 -12.34 -11.76 11.18
C THR A 209 -12.69 -10.66 10.16
N PRO A 210 -12.91 -10.99 8.88
CA PRO A 210 -13.36 -9.99 7.91
C PRO A 210 -14.67 -9.32 8.34
N ALA A 211 -14.74 -8.00 8.29
CA ALA A 211 -15.94 -7.26 8.65
C ALA A 211 -16.95 -7.21 7.49
N GLY A 212 -18.24 -7.46 7.79
CA GLY A 212 -19.34 -7.27 6.85
C GLY A 212 -19.47 -8.32 5.74
N LYS A 213 -19.25 -9.60 6.08
CA LYS A 213 -19.86 -10.69 5.30
C LYS A 213 -21.38 -10.64 5.40
#